data_AF-A0A7J9FP84-F1
#
_entry.id   AF-A0A7J9FP84-F1
#
_cell.length_a   1.000
_cell.length_b   1.000
_cell.length_c   1.000
_cell.angle_alpha   90.00
_cell.angle_beta   90.00
_cell.angle_gamma   90.00
#
_symmetry.space_group_name_H-M   'P 1'
#
loop_
_entity.id
_entity.type
_entity.pdbx_description
1 polymer ?
#
loop_
_entity_poly.entity_id
_entity_poly.type
_entity_poly.pdbx_seq_one_letter_code
_entity_poly.pdbx_strand_id
1 'polypeptide(L)'
;MAFSEFRPLDEKSLIEYIKATPSLSSKIVDNYDGLKIKEVGDGNLNFVYIIVAPSGSFVIKQALPYIRCIGESWPMTKERAYFEVLALKQHGALCPEHVPEVYHFDRTMSLIGMRYLEPPHIILRKGLIAGIEYPLLAEHMSEYMAKTLFCTSLLYRSTTEHKRA
;
A
#
# COMPACT_ATOMS: atom_id res chain seq x y z
N MET A 1 18.04 5.80 6.01
CA MET A 1 17.41 4.58 5.47
C MET A 1 17.87 3.40 6.31
N ALA A 2 16.98 2.48 6.66
CA ALA A 2 17.27 1.37 7.57
C ALA A 2 18.24 0.32 6.99
N PHE A 3 18.23 0.13 5.67
CA PHE A 3 19.08 -0.84 4.96
C PHE A 3 19.65 -0.23 3.68
N SER A 4 20.88 -0.60 3.32
CA SER A 4 21.60 -0.12 2.12
C SER A 4 21.29 -0.93 0.86
N GLU A 5 20.81 -2.17 1.03
CA GLU A 5 20.49 -3.10 -0.07
C GLU A 5 19.13 -3.75 0.15
N PHE A 6 18.53 -4.21 -0.95
CA PHE A 6 17.25 -4.93 -0.90
C PHE A 6 17.39 -6.23 -0.12
N ARG A 7 16.44 -6.48 0.79
CA ARG A 7 16.26 -7.76 1.46
C ARG A 7 14.77 -8.08 1.62
N PRO A 8 14.31 -9.29 1.29
CA PRO A 8 12.96 -9.74 1.66
C PRO A 8 12.81 -9.71 3.19
N LEU A 9 11.77 -9.04 3.68
CA LEU A 9 11.46 -8.98 5.11
C LEU A 9 10.47 -10.08 5.48
N ASP A 10 10.64 -10.60 6.68
CA ASP A 10 9.72 -11.46 7.42
C ASP A 10 9.22 -10.73 8.68
N GLU A 11 8.32 -11.34 9.45
CA GLU A 11 7.73 -10.69 10.63
C GLU A 11 8.77 -10.24 11.67
N LYS A 12 9.90 -10.95 11.81
CA LYS A 12 10.95 -10.61 12.77
C LYS A 12 11.81 -9.45 12.29
N SER A 13 12.32 -9.53 11.06
CA SER A 13 13.14 -8.49 10.45
C SER A 13 12.36 -7.20 10.18
N LEU A 14 11.03 -7.29 10.04
CA LEU A 14 10.16 -6.12 9.93
C LEU A 14 10.18 -5.25 11.18
N ILE A 15 10.28 -5.84 12.38
CA ILE A 15 10.38 -5.07 13.63
C ILE A 15 11.62 -4.17 13.61
N GLU A 16 12.76 -4.73 13.22
CA GLU A 16 14.02 -3.99 13.13
C GLU A 16 13.97 -2.92 12.03
N TYR A 17 13.30 -3.21 10.91
CA TYR A 17 13.04 -2.21 9.88
C TYR A 17 12.20 -1.03 10.41
N ILE A 18 11.12 -1.30 11.15
CA ILE A 18 10.23 -0.28 11.71
C ILE A 18 10.99 0.59 12.72
N LYS A 19 11.76 -0.02 13.63
CA LYS A 19 12.63 0.70 14.59
C LYS A 19 13.59 1.67 13.93
N ALA A 20 14.20 1.26 12.83
CA ALA A 20 15.15 2.07 12.09
C ALA A 20 14.48 3.09 11.15
N THR A 21 13.14 3.18 11.11
CA THR A 21 12.38 4.02 10.17
C THR A 21 11.45 4.98 10.92
N PRO A 22 11.85 6.23 11.21
CA PRO A 22 11.07 7.17 12.02
C PRO A 22 9.64 7.44 11.51
N SER A 23 9.43 7.49 10.20
CA SER A 23 8.11 7.67 9.57
C SER A 23 7.13 6.53 9.86
N LEU A 24 7.62 5.34 10.22
CA LEU A 24 6.83 4.18 10.62
C LEU A 24 6.79 4.03 12.15
N SER A 25 7.93 4.16 12.82
CA SER A 25 8.03 4.07 14.28
C SER A 25 7.11 5.06 15.00
N SER A 26 7.04 6.29 14.49
CA SER A 26 6.14 7.32 15.02
C SER A 26 4.64 6.96 14.92
N LYS A 27 4.23 6.08 13.99
CA LYS A 27 2.83 5.61 13.87
C LYS A 27 2.41 4.70 15.02
N ILE A 28 3.37 4.20 15.79
CA ILE A 28 3.14 3.43 17.02
C ILE A 28 3.77 4.13 18.23
N VAL A 29 4.07 5.43 18.12
CA VAL A 29 4.62 6.27 19.22
C VAL A 29 5.91 5.67 19.79
N ASP A 30 6.73 5.07 18.92
CA ASP A 30 7.98 4.40 19.29
C ASP A 30 7.82 3.33 20.40
N ASN A 31 6.59 2.79 20.56
CA ASN A 31 6.27 1.75 21.53
C ASN A 31 6.01 0.41 20.84
N TYR A 32 6.82 -0.58 21.18
CA TYR A 32 6.82 -1.92 20.59
C TYR A 32 6.13 -2.96 21.49
N ASP A 33 5.72 -2.57 22.69
CA ASP A 33 5.08 -3.48 23.63
C ASP A 33 3.70 -3.91 23.10
N GLY A 34 3.50 -5.23 23.01
CA GLY A 34 2.28 -5.79 22.45
C GLY A 34 2.14 -5.64 20.93
N LEU A 35 3.21 -5.25 20.22
CA LEU A 35 3.25 -5.18 18.76
C LEU A 35 2.96 -6.56 18.15
N LYS A 36 1.95 -6.61 17.28
CA LYS A 36 1.59 -7.78 16.50
C LYS A 36 1.83 -7.50 15.03
N ILE A 37 2.57 -8.38 14.39
CA ILE A 37 2.79 -8.36 12.94
C ILE A 37 2.19 -9.64 12.39
N LYS A 38 1.43 -9.53 11.31
CA LYS A 38 0.88 -10.69 10.61
C LYS A 38 0.96 -10.48 9.11
N GLU A 39 1.56 -11.43 8.41
CA GLU A 39 1.44 -11.50 6.96
C GLU A 39 0.01 -11.93 6.56
N VAL A 40 -0.63 -11.17 5.68
CA VAL A 40 -2.03 -11.34 5.27
C VAL A 40 -2.25 -11.25 3.77
N GLY A 41 -1.20 -11.17 2.96
CA GLY A 41 -1.34 -11.00 1.53
C GLY A 41 -1.99 -12.22 0.88
N ASP A 42 -3.26 -12.10 0.51
CA ASP A 42 -4.01 -13.09 -0.26
C ASP A 42 -4.01 -12.77 -1.78
N GLY A 43 -3.18 -11.82 -2.19
CA GLY A 43 -2.97 -11.43 -3.59
C GLY A 43 -1.78 -12.15 -4.25
N ASN A 44 -1.65 -11.93 -5.55
CA ASN A 44 -0.74 -12.72 -6.40
C ASN A 44 0.74 -12.32 -6.34
N LEU A 45 1.07 -11.06 -6.00
CA LEU A 45 2.38 -10.47 -6.34
C LEU A 45 3.30 -10.15 -5.16
N ASN A 46 2.77 -9.70 -4.04
CA ASN A 46 3.53 -8.99 -3.01
C ASN A 46 3.18 -9.53 -1.62
N PHE A 47 4.09 -9.35 -0.66
CA PHE A 47 3.82 -9.61 0.75
C PHE A 47 3.14 -8.39 1.37
N VAL A 48 2.16 -8.63 2.23
CA VAL A 48 1.42 -7.57 2.93
C VAL A 48 1.37 -7.94 4.40
N TYR A 49 1.91 -7.07 5.23
CA TYR A 49 1.93 -7.21 6.67
C TYR A 49 0.98 -6.20 7.30
N ILE A 50 0.12 -6.65 8.20
CA ILE A 50 -0.62 -5.77 9.12
C ILE A 50 0.22 -5.64 10.39
N ILE A 51 0.41 -4.40 10.82
CA ILE A 51 1.10 -4.02 12.05
C ILE A 51 0.05 -3.42 12.99
N VAL A 52 -0.09 -3.99 14.19
CA VAL A 52 -0.99 -3.50 15.23
C VAL A 52 -0.21 -3.35 16.52
N ALA A 53 -0.21 -2.15 17.09
CA ALA A 53 0.22 -1.84 18.44
C ALA A 53 -0.94 -1.21 19.22
N PRO A 54 -0.87 -1.14 20.56
CA PRO A 54 -1.88 -0.43 21.35
C PRO A 54 -2.05 1.05 20.97
N SER A 55 -0.99 1.67 20.44
CA SER A 55 -0.91 3.09 20.08
C SER A 55 -1.30 3.41 18.63
N GLY A 56 -1.43 2.40 17.76
CA GLY A 56 -1.72 2.62 16.35
C GLY A 56 -1.53 1.38 15.48
N SER A 57 -1.93 1.52 14.22
CA SER A 57 -1.90 0.44 13.24
C SER A 57 -1.50 0.97 11.85
N PHE A 58 -0.85 0.13 11.05
CA PHE A 58 -0.55 0.42 9.66
C PHE A 58 -0.26 -0.86 8.87
N VAL A 59 -0.13 -0.72 7.56
CA VAL A 59 0.22 -1.81 6.65
C VAL A 59 1.61 -1.58 6.06
N ILE A 60 2.40 -2.64 5.97
CA ILE A 60 3.59 -2.67 5.12
C ILE A 60 3.32 -3.59 3.93
N LYS A 61 3.64 -3.12 2.73
CA LYS A 61 3.62 -3.92 1.51
C LYS A 61 5.01 -3.94 0.88
N GLN A 62 5.51 -5.13 0.55
CA GLN A 62 6.84 -5.29 -0.05
C GLN A 62 6.76 -6.09 -1.36
N ALA A 63 7.39 -5.56 -2.41
CA ALA A 63 7.55 -6.25 -3.69
C ALA A 63 8.86 -7.03 -3.75
N LEU A 64 8.80 -8.29 -4.19
CA LEU A 64 9.96 -9.16 -4.43
C LEU A 64 10.33 -9.19 -5.91
N PRO A 65 11.54 -9.64 -6.28
CA PRO A 65 11.97 -9.74 -7.68
C PRO A 65 11.26 -10.84 -8.51
N TYR A 66 10.11 -11.35 -8.05
CA TYR A 66 9.29 -12.37 -8.71
C TYR A 66 7.81 -12.23 -8.37
N ILE A 67 6.94 -13.00 -9.03
CA ILE A 67 5.50 -13.08 -8.75
C ILE A 67 5.24 -14.07 -7.60
N ARG A 68 4.74 -13.58 -6.46
CA ARG A 68 4.57 -14.38 -5.22
C ARG A 68 3.81 -15.69 -5.41
N CYS A 69 2.69 -15.71 -6.15
CA CYS A 69 1.88 -16.92 -6.28
C CYS A 69 2.49 -18.02 -7.18
N ILE A 70 3.57 -17.70 -7.92
CA ILE A 70 4.27 -18.63 -8.80
C ILE A 70 5.65 -18.97 -8.22
N GLY A 71 6.32 -17.99 -7.62
CA GLY A 71 7.66 -18.12 -7.08
C GLY A 71 8.74 -17.61 -8.03
N GLU A 72 9.99 -17.93 -7.73
CA GLU A 72 11.18 -17.38 -8.39
C GLU A 72 11.29 -17.73 -9.89
N SER A 73 10.56 -18.75 -10.35
CA SER A 73 10.49 -19.13 -11.75
C SER A 73 9.84 -18.09 -12.66
N TRP A 74 9.14 -17.10 -12.10
CA TRP A 74 8.58 -15.97 -12.84
C TRP A 74 9.10 -14.63 -12.32
N PRO A 75 10.24 -14.16 -12.86
CA PRO A 75 10.84 -12.89 -12.47
C PRO A 75 9.91 -11.71 -12.76
N MET A 76 9.91 -10.73 -11.85
CA MET A 76 9.16 -9.49 -11.99
C MET A 76 9.87 -8.38 -11.23
N THR A 77 10.12 -7.25 -11.90
CA THR A 77 10.87 -6.14 -11.28
C THR A 77 10.19 -5.63 -10.00
N LYS A 78 10.98 -5.44 -8.95
CA LYS A 78 10.53 -4.83 -7.69
C LYS A 78 10.21 -3.33 -7.82
N GLU A 79 10.65 -2.69 -8.90
CA GLU A 79 10.33 -1.29 -9.23
C GLU A 79 8.82 -1.04 -9.38
N ARG A 80 7.99 -2.08 -9.52
CA ARG A 80 6.52 -1.95 -9.45
C ARG A 80 6.03 -1.25 -8.17
N ALA A 81 6.75 -1.38 -7.04
CA ALA A 81 6.42 -0.67 -5.81
C ALA A 81 6.59 0.85 -5.95
N TYR A 82 7.54 1.30 -6.78
CA TYR A 82 7.70 2.73 -7.08
C TYR A 82 6.50 3.29 -7.84
N PHE A 83 6.05 2.59 -8.89
CA PHE A 83 4.86 3.02 -9.62
C PHE A 83 3.59 2.93 -8.77
N GLU A 84 3.48 1.91 -7.91
CA GLU A 84 2.37 1.81 -6.96
C GLU A 84 2.31 3.02 -6.02
N VAL A 85 3.45 3.45 -5.45
CA VAL A 85 3.44 4.62 -4.57
C VAL A 85 3.14 5.92 -5.33
N LEU A 86 3.61 6.06 -6.56
CA LEU A 86 3.28 7.22 -7.40
C LEU A 86 1.77 7.29 -7.66
N ALA A 87 1.17 6.16 -8.04
CA ALA A 87 -0.27 6.08 -8.28
C ALA A 87 -1.07 6.33 -6.99
N LEU A 88 -0.70 5.72 -5.85
CA LEU A 88 -1.36 5.94 -4.57
C LEU A 88 -1.33 7.41 -4.14
N LYS A 89 -0.16 8.07 -4.26
CA LYS A 89 -0.04 9.50 -3.93
C LYS A 89 -0.81 10.38 -4.90
N GLN A 90 -0.72 10.12 -6.20
CA GLN A 90 -1.42 10.92 -7.22
C GLN A 90 -2.93 10.77 -7.10
N HIS A 91 -3.43 9.54 -6.94
CA HIS A 91 -4.86 9.28 -6.81
C HIS A 91 -5.38 9.73 -5.45
N GLY A 92 -4.61 9.55 -4.37
CA GLY A 92 -4.96 10.04 -3.04
C GLY A 92 -5.00 11.57 -2.96
N ALA A 93 -4.19 12.29 -3.72
CA ALA A 93 -4.29 13.75 -3.82
C ALA A 93 -5.57 14.21 -4.56
N LEU A 94 -6.11 13.39 -5.46
CA LEU A 94 -7.31 13.68 -6.23
C LEU A 94 -8.59 13.22 -5.52
N CYS A 95 -8.52 12.11 -4.77
CA CYS A 95 -9.66 11.47 -4.12
C CYS A 95 -9.23 10.80 -2.79
N PRO A 96 -8.89 11.60 -1.77
CA PRO A 96 -8.32 11.11 -0.51
C PRO A 96 -9.27 10.19 0.28
N GLU A 97 -10.57 10.29 0.06
CA GLU A 97 -11.61 9.50 0.72
C GLU A 97 -11.61 8.04 0.24
N HIS A 98 -11.03 7.75 -0.93
CA HIS A 98 -11.10 6.43 -1.58
C HIS A 98 -9.72 5.79 -1.81
N VAL A 99 -8.65 6.36 -1.25
CA VAL A 99 -7.28 5.84 -1.36
C VAL A 99 -6.60 5.87 0.00
N PRO A 100 -5.94 4.78 0.45
CA PRO A 100 -5.22 4.79 1.73
C PRO A 100 -4.02 5.74 1.69
N GLU A 101 -3.86 6.52 2.75
CA GLU A 101 -2.71 7.42 2.92
C GLU A 101 -1.40 6.64 2.93
N VAL A 102 -0.39 7.14 2.20
CA VAL A 102 0.98 6.60 2.21
C VAL A 102 1.81 7.34 3.26
N TYR A 103 2.33 6.60 4.23
CA TYR A 103 3.19 7.13 5.29
C TYR A 103 4.66 7.10 4.93
N HIS A 104 5.09 6.06 4.20
CA HIS A 104 6.49 5.79 3.94
C HIS A 104 6.69 5.08 2.61
N PHE A 105 7.80 5.38 1.95
CA PHE A 105 8.27 4.60 0.81
C PHE A 105 9.78 4.49 0.81
N ASP A 106 10.25 3.27 0.66
CA ASP A 106 11.66 2.94 0.53
C ASP A 106 11.87 2.22 -0.80
N ARG A 107 12.51 2.92 -1.74
CA ARG A 107 12.75 2.40 -3.09
C ARG A 107 13.74 1.23 -3.08
N THR A 108 14.78 1.31 -2.26
CA THR A 108 15.79 0.26 -2.11
C THR A 108 15.12 -1.04 -1.68
N MET A 109 14.29 -0.96 -0.64
CA MET A 109 13.54 -2.11 -0.11
C MET A 109 12.28 -2.46 -0.89
N SER A 110 11.89 -1.62 -1.86
CA SER A 110 10.63 -1.74 -2.63
C SER A 110 9.42 -1.95 -1.71
N LEU A 111 9.38 -1.11 -0.67
CA LEU A 111 8.51 -1.22 0.49
C LEU A 111 7.68 0.05 0.64
N ILE A 112 6.38 -0.14 0.85
CA ILE A 112 5.40 0.93 1.09
C ILE A 112 4.80 0.74 2.47
N GLY A 113 4.82 1.78 3.29
CA GLY A 113 4.04 1.88 4.53
C GLY A 113 2.81 2.74 4.30
N MET A 114 1.62 2.25 4.61
CA MET A 114 0.36 2.93 4.33
C MET A 114 -0.70 2.68 5.42
N ARG A 115 -1.78 3.47 5.39
CA ARG A 115 -2.93 3.33 6.30
C ARG A 115 -3.47 1.91 6.31
N TYR A 116 -3.67 1.36 7.51
CA TYR A 116 -4.43 0.13 7.66
C TYR A 116 -5.93 0.44 7.51
N LEU A 117 -6.58 -0.25 6.57
CA LEU A 117 -8.04 -0.27 6.46
C LEU A 117 -8.58 -1.24 7.51
N GLU A 118 -8.82 -0.71 8.70
CA GLU A 118 -9.19 -1.49 9.89
C GLU A 118 -10.51 -2.26 9.72
N PRO A 119 -10.74 -3.34 10.48
CA PRO A 119 -12.03 -4.02 10.51
C PRO A 119 -13.17 -3.01 10.76
N PRO A 120 -14.30 -3.11 10.03
CA PRO A 120 -14.77 -4.27 9.28
C PRO A 120 -14.39 -4.27 7.79
N HIS A 121 -13.39 -3.51 7.33
CA HIS A 121 -13.01 -3.51 5.91
C HIS A 121 -12.66 -4.91 5.40
N ILE A 122 -13.27 -5.29 4.27
CA ILE A 122 -12.97 -6.52 3.54
C ILE A 122 -12.79 -6.21 2.07
N ILE A 123 -12.11 -7.10 1.34
CA ILE A 123 -12.04 -7.01 -0.11
C ILE A 123 -13.45 -7.15 -0.69
N LEU A 124 -13.87 -6.17 -1.51
CA LEU A 124 -15.20 -6.10 -2.12
C LEU A 124 -15.65 -7.44 -2.73
N ARG A 125 -14.75 -8.15 -3.43
CA ARG A 125 -15.03 -9.48 -4.00
C ARG A 125 -15.60 -10.46 -2.97
N LYS A 126 -15.05 -10.49 -1.74
CA LYS A 126 -15.52 -11.39 -0.66
C LYS A 126 -16.92 -10.98 -0.20
N GLY A 127 -17.18 -9.68 -0.08
CA GLY A 127 -18.50 -9.16 0.26
C GLY A 127 -19.57 -9.51 -0.77
N LEU A 128 -19.25 -9.34 -2.06
CA LEU A 128 -20.16 -9.71 -3.16
C LEU A 128 -20.46 -11.21 -3.16
N ILE A 129 -19.47 -12.08 -2.95
CA ILE A 129 -19.67 -13.53 -2.81
C ILE A 129 -20.61 -13.85 -1.64
N ALA A 130 -20.47 -13.12 -0.53
CA ALA A 130 -21.32 -13.27 0.65
C ALA A 130 -22.72 -12.64 0.52
N GLY A 131 -23.04 -12.03 -0.62
CA GLY A 131 -24.34 -11.37 -0.84
C GLY A 131 -24.52 -10.08 -0.04
N ILE A 132 -23.42 -9.42 0.34
CA ILE A 132 -23.48 -8.14 1.05
C ILE A 132 -23.77 -7.01 0.05
N GLU A 133 -24.82 -6.24 0.33
CA GLU A 133 -25.12 -5.02 -0.40
C GLU A 133 -24.26 -3.84 0.12
N TYR A 134 -23.75 -3.03 -0.80
CA TYR A 134 -22.96 -1.84 -0.50
C TYR A 134 -23.65 -0.60 -1.09
N PRO A 135 -24.55 0.06 -0.35
CA PRO A 135 -25.40 1.13 -0.89
C PRO A 135 -24.63 2.30 -1.54
N LEU A 136 -23.43 2.59 -1.01
CA LEU A 136 -22.59 3.69 -1.48
C LEU A 136 -21.56 3.29 -2.54
N LEU A 137 -21.51 2.00 -2.94
CA LEU A 137 -20.45 1.52 -3.83
C LEU A 137 -20.46 2.22 -5.19
N ALA A 138 -21.64 2.43 -5.77
CA ALA A 138 -21.77 3.10 -7.06
C ALA A 138 -21.30 4.56 -6.98
N GLU A 139 -21.73 5.29 -5.95
CA GLU A 139 -21.35 6.68 -5.71
C GLU A 139 -19.83 6.81 -5.54
N HIS A 140 -19.26 6.10 -4.55
CA HIS A 140 -17.83 6.18 -4.24
C HIS A 140 -16.94 5.78 -5.43
N MET A 141 -17.28 4.70 -6.13
CA MET A 141 -16.48 4.25 -7.27
C MET A 141 -16.59 5.19 -8.46
N SER A 142 -17.78 5.75 -8.72
CA SER A 142 -17.97 6.73 -9.79
C SER A 142 -17.15 7.99 -9.54
N GLU A 143 -17.11 8.47 -8.30
CA GLU A 143 -16.34 9.63 -7.90
C GLU A 143 -14.83 9.37 -8.03
N TYR A 144 -14.35 8.23 -7.50
CA TYR A 144 -12.95 7.82 -7.65
C TYR A 144 -12.54 7.75 -9.13
N MET A 145 -13.33 7.08 -9.97
CA MET A 145 -13.03 6.94 -11.39
C MET A 145 -13.04 8.28 -12.11
N ALA A 146 -14.08 9.10 -11.92
CA ALA A 146 -14.20 10.39 -12.58
C ALA A 146 -13.01 11.30 -12.22
N LYS A 147 -12.70 11.47 -10.93
CA LYS A 147 -11.62 12.34 -10.46
C LYS A 147 -10.24 11.85 -10.94
N THR A 148 -9.95 10.56 -10.81
CA THR A 148 -8.63 10.03 -11.16
C THR A 148 -8.38 10.00 -12.66
N LEU A 149 -9.36 9.58 -13.46
CA LEU A 149 -9.21 9.50 -14.92
C LEU A 149 -9.23 10.88 -15.58
N PHE A 150 -10.16 11.75 -15.20
CA PHE A 150 -10.28 13.08 -15.82
C PHE A 150 -9.06 13.95 -15.54
N CYS A 151 -8.67 14.11 -14.27
CA CYS A 151 -7.58 15.00 -13.86
C CYS A 151 -6.18 14.50 -14.25
N THR A 152 -6.05 13.27 -14.74
CA THR A 152 -4.81 12.72 -15.28
C THR A 152 -4.80 12.64 -16.82
N SER A 153 -5.91 12.95 -17.46
CA SER A 153 -6.04 12.99 -18.93
C SER A 153 -5.57 14.31 -19.56
N LEU A 154 -5.45 14.30 -20.89
CA LEU A 154 -5.22 15.51 -21.70
C LEU A 154 -6.43 16.46 -21.76
N LEU A 155 -7.60 16.07 -21.23
CA LEU A 155 -8.74 16.97 -21.10
C LEU A 155 -8.51 18.01 -20.00
N TYR A 156 -7.64 17.70 -19.03
CA TYR A 156 -7.31 18.58 -17.92
C TYR A 156 -5.86 19.07 -17.96
N ARG A 157 -4.90 18.16 -18.21
CA ARG A 157 -3.47 18.48 -18.20
C ARG A 157 -3.03 19.06 -19.54
N SER A 158 -2.10 20.02 -19.50
CA SER A 158 -1.34 20.38 -20.69
C SER A 158 -0.49 19.19 -21.16
N THR A 159 -0.16 19.14 -22.45
CA THR A 159 0.74 18.10 -22.99
C THR A 159 2.12 18.10 -22.32
N THR A 160 2.60 19.27 -21.90
CA THR A 160 3.86 19.41 -21.15
C THR A 160 3.79 18.75 -19.78
N GLU A 161 2.72 18.97 -19.03
CA GLU A 161 2.50 18.33 -17.72
C GLU A 161 2.28 16.82 -17.88
N HIS A 162 1.49 16.42 -18.88
CA HIS A 162 1.19 15.01 -19.15
C HIS A 162 2.45 14.21 -19.52
N LYS A 163 3.40 14.80 -20.26
CA LYS A 163 4.67 14.15 -20.62
C LYS A 163 5.64 13.99 -19.44
N ARG A 164 5.53 14.83 -18.41
CA ARG A 164 6.42 14.81 -17.23
C ARG A 164 5.97 13.83 -16.15
N ALA A 165 4.67 13.52 -16.12
CA ALA A 165 4.05 12.60 -15.18
C ALA A 165 4.28 11.15 -15.59
#